data_AF-A0A9D6CP17-F1
#
_entry.id   AF-A0A9D6CP17-F1
#
_cell.length_a   1.000
_cell.length_b   1.000
_cell.length_c   1.000
_cell.angle_alpha   90.00
_cell.angle_beta   90.00
_cell.angle_gamma   90.00
#
_symmetry.space_group_name_H-M   'P 1'
#
loop_
_entity.id
_entity.type
_entity.pdbx_description
1 polymer ?
#
loop_
_entity_poly.entity_id
_entity_poly.type
_entity_poly.pdbx_seq_one_letter_code
_entity_poly.pdbx_strand_id
1 'polypeptide(L)'
;MKPSYRARARMNEMNRSIAEMVALVEAELAARADPAKAGPMQAYMKTTQPFHGVQKPDRVPLVRRLKEFAPKDRRDWERRTLALWNLPHREERYVALDYAMLWRAYRTPEALGFLRRLIVEGAWWDLVDVVAGGLVSPILKAHRAETKPVMEQWIEDEDLWVRRAALLSQLKHKGETDEAQLFDFCLRRAGEKDFFIRKAIGWALRDYSWTRPEAVRDFVVSCHGKLSPLSVREACKQLRKMGLTVE
;
A
#
# COMPACT_ATOMS: atom_id res chain seq x y z
N MET A 1 -0.32 -37.48 0.10
CA MET A 1 1.09 -37.89 -0.02
C MET A 1 1.90 -37.21 1.08
N LYS A 2 2.55 -37.94 2.01
CA LYS A 2 3.30 -37.33 3.13
C LYS A 2 4.59 -36.66 2.61
N PRO A 3 4.96 -35.45 3.07
CA PRO A 3 6.19 -34.80 2.61
C PRO A 3 7.42 -35.63 2.99
N SER A 4 8.42 -35.65 2.09
CA SER A 4 9.70 -36.33 2.32
C SER A 4 10.46 -35.76 3.51
N TYR A 5 11.35 -36.53 4.12
CA TYR A 5 12.17 -36.11 5.27
C TYR A 5 12.89 -34.78 5.02
N ARG A 6 13.51 -34.61 3.84
CA ARG A 6 14.18 -33.36 3.44
C ARG A 6 13.23 -32.17 3.36
N ALA A 7 12.00 -32.37 2.87
CA ALA A 7 10.98 -31.31 2.82
C ALA A 7 10.54 -30.89 4.23
N ARG A 8 10.40 -31.85 5.16
CA ARG A 8 10.09 -31.56 6.57
C ARG A 8 11.20 -30.80 7.28
N ALA A 9 12.45 -31.21 7.08
CA ALA A 9 13.61 -30.52 7.67
C ALA A 9 13.69 -29.06 7.21
N ARG A 10 13.51 -28.79 5.92
CA ARG A 10 13.47 -27.42 5.36
C ARG A 10 12.31 -26.59 5.93
N MET A 11 11.13 -27.18 6.07
CA MET A 11 9.98 -26.51 6.68
C MET A 11 10.23 -26.15 8.14
N ASN A 12 10.84 -27.05 8.91
CA ASN A 12 11.18 -26.80 10.32
C ASN A 12 12.23 -25.69 10.48
N GLU A 13 13.24 -25.66 9.62
CA GLU A 13 14.26 -24.60 9.60
C GLU A 13 13.64 -23.23 9.26
N MET A 14 12.77 -23.18 8.25
CA MET A 14 12.04 -21.97 7.88
C MET A 14 11.16 -21.47 9.03
N ASN A 15 10.39 -22.36 9.67
CA ASN A 15 9.54 -22.01 10.81
C ASN A 15 10.36 -21.48 12.00
N ARG A 16 11.54 -22.08 12.27
CA ARG A 16 12.45 -21.57 13.30
C ARG A 16 12.95 -20.16 12.97
N SER A 17 13.41 -19.96 11.73
CA SER A 17 13.88 -18.64 11.28
C SER A 17 12.77 -17.58 11.29
N ILE A 18 11.51 -17.96 10.99
CA ILE A 18 10.35 -17.08 11.13
C ILE A 18 10.12 -16.72 12.61
N ALA A 19 10.20 -17.71 13.51
CA ALA A 19 10.03 -17.47 14.95
C ALA A 19 11.12 -16.55 15.51
N GLU A 20 12.38 -16.73 15.10
CA GLU A 20 13.49 -15.85 15.46
C GLU A 20 13.28 -14.42 14.95
N MET A 21 12.77 -14.26 13.73
CA MET A 21 12.44 -12.96 13.15
C MET A 21 11.32 -12.25 13.94
N VAL A 22 10.27 -13.00 14.31
CA VAL A 22 9.16 -12.49 15.12
C VAL A 22 9.66 -12.05 16.49
N ALA A 23 10.40 -12.91 17.18
CA ALA A 23 10.96 -12.60 18.50
C ALA A 23 11.86 -11.36 18.47
N LEU A 24 12.65 -11.19 17.40
CA LEU A 24 13.44 -9.98 17.20
C LEU A 24 12.54 -8.74 17.09
N VAL A 25 11.50 -8.77 16.26
CA VAL A 25 10.60 -7.63 16.06
C VAL A 25 9.86 -7.27 17.35
N GLU A 26 9.34 -8.26 18.06
CA GLU A 26 8.66 -8.06 19.34
C GLU A 26 9.59 -7.42 20.37
N ALA A 27 10.79 -7.96 20.55
CA ALA A 27 11.77 -7.42 21.50
C ALA A 27 12.19 -5.98 21.15
N GLU A 28 12.44 -5.71 19.87
CA GLU A 28 12.91 -4.39 19.42
C GLU A 28 11.81 -3.33 19.48
N LEU A 29 10.56 -3.68 19.20
CA LEU A 29 9.42 -2.75 19.36
C LEU A 29 9.11 -2.52 20.84
N ALA A 30 9.11 -3.56 21.67
CA ALA A 30 8.90 -3.42 23.11
C ALA A 30 9.98 -2.55 23.77
N ALA A 31 11.25 -2.72 23.39
CA ALA A 31 12.37 -1.90 23.90
C ALA A 31 12.28 -0.42 23.51
N ARG A 32 11.51 -0.09 22.46
CA ARG A 32 11.31 1.28 21.96
C ARG A 32 9.92 1.83 22.29
N ALA A 33 9.10 1.05 22.99
CA ALA A 33 7.71 1.41 23.26
C ALA A 33 7.64 2.72 24.04
N ASP A 34 6.68 3.56 23.66
CA ASP A 34 6.39 4.84 24.29
C ASP A 34 4.89 4.87 24.61
N PRO A 35 4.50 4.49 25.85
CA PRO A 35 3.11 4.47 26.26
C PRO A 35 2.41 5.83 26.14
N ALA A 36 3.16 6.94 26.25
CA ALA A 36 2.60 8.28 26.12
C ALA A 36 2.19 8.60 24.67
N LYS A 37 2.85 7.97 23.68
CA LYS A 37 2.52 8.10 22.25
C LYS A 37 1.51 7.06 21.76
N ALA A 38 1.46 5.88 22.39
CA ALA A 38 0.59 4.77 21.98
C ALA A 38 -0.89 5.17 21.88
N GLY A 39 -1.45 5.76 22.93
CA GLY A 39 -2.84 6.21 22.96
C GLY A 39 -3.20 7.23 21.87
N PRO A 40 -2.45 8.33 21.73
CA PRO A 40 -2.65 9.29 20.64
C PRO A 40 -2.53 8.68 19.23
N MET A 41 -1.58 7.76 19.00
CA MET A 41 -1.42 7.08 17.70
C MET A 41 -2.63 6.19 17.38
N GLN A 42 -3.10 5.43 18.36
CA GLN A 42 -4.30 4.60 18.24
C GLN A 42 -5.54 5.43 17.93
N ALA A 43 -5.74 6.52 18.68
CA ALA A 43 -6.88 7.44 18.49
C ALA A 43 -6.86 8.07 17.09
N TYR A 44 -5.69 8.49 16.60
CA TYR A 44 -5.54 9.05 15.26
C TYR A 44 -5.94 8.05 14.15
N MET A 45 -5.59 6.78 14.33
CA MET A 45 -5.98 5.72 13.39
C MET A 45 -7.39 5.18 13.60
N LYS A 46 -8.11 5.64 14.63
CA LYS A 46 -9.50 5.23 14.93
C LYS A 46 -9.67 3.70 14.94
N THR A 47 -8.72 3.01 15.56
CA THR A 47 -8.66 1.55 15.58
C THR A 47 -8.63 1.01 17.00
N THR A 48 -9.11 -0.22 17.18
CA THR A 48 -8.96 -0.99 18.42
C THR A 48 -7.62 -1.72 18.49
N GLN A 49 -6.88 -1.79 17.38
CA GLN A 49 -5.55 -2.40 17.36
C GLN A 49 -4.61 -1.60 18.28
N PRO A 50 -3.89 -2.26 19.20
CA PRO A 50 -2.98 -1.56 20.11
C PRO A 50 -1.76 -1.01 19.35
N PHE A 51 -1.09 -0.05 19.97
CA PHE A 51 0.16 0.52 19.50
C PHE A 51 1.23 0.41 20.58
N HIS A 52 2.47 0.24 20.17
CA HIS A 52 3.63 0.38 21.06
C HIS A 52 3.99 1.85 21.31
N GLY A 53 3.58 2.78 20.44
CA GLY A 53 3.99 4.18 20.47
C GLY A 53 5.24 4.48 19.64
N VAL A 54 5.65 3.56 18.76
CA VAL A 54 6.93 3.63 18.04
C VAL A 54 6.77 4.34 16.70
N GLN A 55 7.39 5.51 16.56
CA GLN A 55 7.30 6.32 15.35
C GLN A 55 8.21 5.79 14.24
N LYS A 56 7.97 6.22 13.00
CA LYS A 56 8.67 5.69 11.82
C LYS A 56 10.20 5.75 11.91
N PRO A 57 10.84 6.87 12.33
CA PRO A 57 12.31 6.92 12.41
C PRO A 57 12.90 5.83 13.28
N ASP A 58 12.22 5.47 14.37
CA ASP A 58 12.69 4.49 15.36
C ASP A 58 12.52 3.04 14.88
N ARG A 59 11.69 2.81 13.85
CA ARG A 59 11.53 1.51 13.19
C ARG A 59 12.58 1.26 12.10
N VAL A 60 13.22 2.31 11.56
CA VAL A 60 14.19 2.17 10.45
C VAL A 60 15.38 1.27 10.82
N PRO A 61 16.00 1.37 12.01
CA PRO A 61 17.08 0.46 12.41
C PRO A 61 16.63 -1.01 12.48
N LEU A 62 15.41 -1.27 12.97
CA LEU A 62 14.83 -2.62 13.01
C LEU A 62 14.71 -3.21 11.60
N VAL A 63 14.15 -2.45 10.66
CA VAL A 63 14.00 -2.89 9.26
C VAL A 63 15.34 -3.27 8.62
N ARG A 64 16.45 -2.60 8.98
CA ARG A 64 17.78 -2.96 8.48
C ARG A 64 18.24 -4.34 8.96
N ARG A 65 17.98 -4.68 10.23
CA ARG A 65 18.31 -6.00 10.80
C ARG A 65 17.50 -7.11 10.17
N LEU A 66 16.27 -6.82 9.71
CA LEU A 66 15.45 -7.82 9.03
C LEU A 66 16.05 -8.35 7.71
N LYS A 67 17.10 -7.73 7.17
CA LYS A 67 17.88 -8.28 6.05
C LYS A 67 18.56 -9.61 6.37
N GLU A 68 18.83 -9.89 7.65
CA GLU A 68 19.35 -11.18 8.11
C GLU A 68 18.35 -12.33 7.88
N PHE A 69 17.06 -12.00 7.73
CA PHE A 69 15.96 -12.94 7.50
C PHE A 69 15.52 -12.94 6.04
N ALA A 70 16.49 -13.08 5.13
CA ALA A 70 16.22 -13.14 3.70
C ALA A 70 15.33 -14.36 3.36
N PRO A 71 14.22 -14.15 2.64
CA PRO A 71 13.35 -15.25 2.24
C PRO A 71 14.04 -16.07 1.14
N LYS A 72 13.77 -17.38 1.12
CA LYS A 72 14.36 -18.31 0.13
C LYS A 72 13.62 -18.27 -1.21
N ASP A 73 12.32 -18.02 -1.18
CA ASP A 73 11.44 -17.94 -2.34
C ASP A 73 10.23 -17.03 -2.06
N ARG A 74 9.34 -16.85 -3.06
CA ARG A 74 8.14 -16.02 -2.92
C ARG A 74 7.21 -16.51 -1.81
N ARG A 75 7.06 -17.83 -1.60
CA ARG A 75 6.18 -18.37 -0.56
C ARG A 75 6.76 -18.13 0.82
N ASP A 76 8.07 -18.22 0.98
CA ASP A 76 8.76 -17.86 2.23
C ASP A 76 8.63 -16.35 2.51
N TRP A 77 8.77 -15.51 1.49
CA TRP A 77 8.52 -14.06 1.59
C TRP A 77 7.10 -13.75 2.08
N GLU A 78 6.07 -14.35 1.46
CA GLU A 78 4.67 -14.21 1.88
C GLU A 78 4.45 -14.68 3.32
N ARG A 79 5.02 -15.85 3.71
CA ARG A 79 4.90 -16.38 5.08
C ARG A 79 5.55 -15.47 6.11
N ARG A 80 6.74 -14.95 5.84
CA ARG A 80 7.47 -14.04 6.74
C ARG A 80 6.73 -12.71 6.89
N THR A 81 6.26 -12.13 5.80
CA THR A 81 5.41 -10.93 5.87
C THR A 81 4.14 -11.20 6.68
N LEU A 82 3.46 -12.33 6.48
CA LEU A 82 2.27 -12.68 7.26
C LEU A 82 2.56 -12.93 8.74
N ALA A 83 3.70 -13.55 9.06
CA ALA A 83 4.08 -13.78 10.44
C ALA A 83 4.19 -12.47 11.22
N LEU A 84 4.78 -11.44 10.62
CA LEU A 84 4.85 -10.09 11.21
C LEU A 84 3.49 -9.36 11.17
N TRP A 85 2.74 -9.51 10.08
CA TRP A 85 1.45 -8.85 9.89
C TRP A 85 0.38 -9.27 10.90
N ASN A 86 0.46 -10.50 11.37
CA ASN A 86 -0.49 -11.10 12.32
C ASN A 86 -0.15 -10.85 13.80
N LEU A 87 0.94 -10.12 14.07
CA LEU A 87 1.25 -9.68 15.42
C LEU A 87 0.22 -8.61 15.89
N PRO A 88 0.02 -8.46 17.21
CA PRO A 88 -1.14 -7.75 17.76
C PRO A 88 -1.15 -6.22 17.54
N HIS A 89 -0.01 -5.54 17.50
CA HIS A 89 0.12 -4.09 17.42
C HIS A 89 0.21 -3.56 15.99
N ARG A 90 -0.23 -2.32 15.79
CA ARG A 90 -0.24 -1.68 14.47
C ARG A 90 1.16 -1.54 13.88
N GLU A 91 2.16 -1.21 14.71
CA GLU A 91 3.53 -1.01 14.23
C GLU A 91 4.14 -2.26 13.62
N GLU A 92 3.71 -3.45 14.05
CA GLU A 92 4.18 -4.72 13.51
C GLU A 92 3.70 -4.92 12.07
N ARG A 93 2.48 -4.46 11.74
CA ARG A 93 2.01 -4.38 10.34
C ARG A 93 2.84 -3.41 9.51
N TYR A 94 3.27 -2.27 10.07
CA TYR A 94 4.18 -1.38 9.35
C TYR A 94 5.53 -2.06 9.08
N VAL A 95 6.08 -2.74 10.09
CA VAL A 95 7.33 -3.50 9.94
C VAL A 95 7.18 -4.64 8.93
N ALA A 96 6.03 -5.32 8.89
CA ALA A 96 5.72 -6.35 7.90
C ALA A 96 5.75 -5.81 6.46
N LEU A 97 5.18 -4.62 6.23
CA LEU A 97 5.23 -3.96 4.92
C LEU A 97 6.64 -3.48 4.57
N ASP A 98 7.36 -2.91 5.55
CA ASP A 98 8.76 -2.50 5.36
C ASP A 98 9.64 -3.72 5.02
N TYR A 99 9.44 -4.86 5.69
CA TYR A 99 10.07 -6.13 5.34
C TYR A 99 9.73 -6.58 3.93
N ALA A 100 8.45 -6.55 3.56
CA ALA A 100 8.00 -6.95 2.22
C ALA A 100 8.69 -6.12 1.13
N MET A 101 8.89 -4.81 1.36
CA MET A 101 9.54 -3.89 0.43
C MET A 101 11.06 -4.10 0.29
N LEU A 102 11.73 -4.78 1.22
CA LEU A 102 13.17 -5.09 1.10
C LEU A 102 13.45 -5.99 -0.12
N TRP A 103 12.53 -6.89 -0.44
CA TRP A 103 12.78 -8.03 -1.33
C TRP A 103 12.16 -7.81 -2.70
N ARG A 104 12.81 -6.96 -3.50
CA ARG A 104 12.30 -6.53 -4.82
C ARG A 104 12.00 -7.70 -5.77
N ALA A 105 12.75 -8.79 -5.67
CA ALA A 105 12.64 -9.98 -6.52
C ALA A 105 11.28 -10.69 -6.44
N TYR A 106 10.51 -10.50 -5.36
CA TYR A 106 9.20 -11.14 -5.18
C TYR A 106 8.02 -10.21 -5.47
N ARG A 107 8.29 -8.98 -5.90
CA ARG A 107 7.27 -8.05 -6.39
C ARG A 107 7.03 -8.34 -7.86
N THR A 108 6.32 -9.43 -8.11
CA THR A 108 5.92 -9.91 -9.44
C THR A 108 4.39 -9.99 -9.53
N PRO A 109 3.80 -10.11 -10.73
CA PRO A 109 2.34 -10.20 -10.90
C PRO A 109 1.68 -11.31 -10.06
N GLU A 110 2.36 -12.43 -9.83
CA GLU A 110 1.86 -13.54 -8.99
C GLU A 110 1.66 -13.15 -7.52
N ALA A 111 2.31 -12.09 -7.05
CA ALA A 111 2.13 -11.58 -5.69
C ALA A 111 0.85 -10.75 -5.52
N LEU A 112 0.16 -10.34 -6.61
CA LEU A 112 -1.00 -9.44 -6.52
C LEU A 112 -2.14 -10.04 -5.69
N GLY A 113 -2.36 -11.35 -5.74
CA GLY A 113 -3.35 -12.02 -4.89
C GLY A 113 -3.01 -11.90 -3.39
N PHE A 114 -1.74 -12.05 -3.05
CA PHE A 114 -1.25 -11.84 -1.68
C PHE A 114 -1.36 -10.37 -1.25
N LEU A 115 -1.01 -9.42 -2.12
CA LEU A 115 -1.12 -8.00 -1.82
C LEU A 115 -2.58 -7.55 -1.66
N ARG A 116 -3.51 -8.10 -2.46
CA ARG A 116 -4.97 -7.87 -2.26
C ARG A 116 -5.41 -8.33 -0.88
N ARG A 117 -4.92 -9.47 -0.39
CA ARG A 117 -5.19 -9.94 0.97
C ARG A 117 -4.73 -8.93 2.02
N LEU A 118 -3.52 -8.39 1.92
CA LEU A 118 -3.02 -7.36 2.85
C LEU A 118 -3.86 -6.07 2.79
N ILE A 119 -4.34 -5.68 1.61
CA ILE A 119 -5.23 -4.53 1.45
C ILE A 119 -6.55 -4.74 2.22
N VAL A 120 -7.20 -5.88 2.01
CA VAL A 120 -8.49 -6.21 2.64
C VAL A 120 -8.34 -6.41 4.15
N GLU A 121 -7.33 -7.15 4.62
CA GLU A 121 -7.10 -7.36 6.06
C GLU A 121 -6.57 -6.11 6.78
N GLY A 122 -5.95 -5.19 6.03
CA GLY A 122 -5.37 -3.94 6.53
C GLY A 122 -6.39 -2.80 6.66
N ALA A 123 -7.37 -2.77 5.74
CA ALA A 123 -8.57 -1.94 5.67
C ALA A 123 -8.49 -0.55 6.32
N TRP A 124 -7.38 0.16 6.10
CA TRP A 124 -7.18 1.54 6.51
C TRP A 124 -6.06 2.18 5.69
N TRP A 125 -6.13 3.49 5.52
CA TRP A 125 -5.29 4.22 4.57
C TRP A 125 -3.79 4.12 4.86
N ASP A 126 -3.39 4.07 6.13
CA ASP A 126 -1.99 3.98 6.56
C ASP A 126 -1.30 2.68 6.09
N LEU A 127 -2.05 1.59 5.97
CA LEU A 127 -1.56 0.31 5.46
C LEU A 127 -1.80 0.16 3.95
N VAL A 128 -3.02 0.47 3.50
CA VAL A 128 -3.43 0.29 2.11
C VAL A 128 -2.59 1.16 1.17
N ASP A 129 -2.31 2.41 1.54
CA ASP A 129 -1.53 3.31 0.69
C ASP A 129 -0.07 2.86 0.57
N VAL A 130 0.48 2.22 1.62
CA VAL A 130 1.82 1.63 1.59
C VAL A 130 1.85 0.39 0.70
N VAL A 131 0.83 -0.48 0.77
CA VAL A 131 0.74 -1.63 -0.14
C VAL A 131 0.60 -1.15 -1.58
N ALA A 132 -0.31 -0.21 -1.85
CA ALA A 132 -0.56 0.32 -3.19
C ALA A 132 0.69 0.98 -3.80
N GLY A 133 1.32 1.91 -3.06
CA GLY A 133 2.47 2.67 -3.58
C GLY A 133 3.83 1.97 -3.47
N GLY A 134 4.03 1.12 -2.46
CA GLY A 134 5.32 0.47 -2.18
C GLY A 134 5.47 -0.93 -2.77
N LEU A 135 4.36 -1.65 -2.91
CA LEU A 135 4.35 -3.05 -3.35
C LEU A 135 3.65 -3.24 -4.69
N VAL A 136 2.43 -2.73 -4.88
CA VAL A 136 1.66 -2.89 -6.13
C VAL A 136 2.22 -2.03 -7.25
N SER A 137 2.47 -0.74 -7.00
CA SER A 137 2.96 0.23 -7.99
C SER A 137 4.21 -0.23 -8.75
N PRO A 138 5.29 -0.73 -8.09
CA PRO A 138 6.45 -1.26 -8.81
C PRO A 138 6.14 -2.44 -9.73
N ILE A 139 5.16 -3.29 -9.37
CA ILE A 139 4.75 -4.44 -10.19
C ILE A 139 4.02 -3.94 -11.42
N LEU A 140 3.04 -3.04 -11.23
CA LEU A 140 2.30 -2.42 -12.32
C LEU A 140 3.25 -1.71 -13.29
N LYS A 141 4.23 -0.96 -12.77
CA LYS A 141 5.21 -0.24 -13.57
C LYS A 141 6.06 -1.18 -14.43
N ALA A 142 6.49 -2.31 -13.89
CA ALA A 142 7.34 -3.27 -14.61
C ALA A 142 6.56 -4.22 -15.54
N HIS A 143 5.27 -4.48 -15.25
CA HIS A 143 4.46 -5.50 -15.92
C HIS A 143 3.08 -4.96 -16.34
N ARG A 144 3.02 -3.77 -16.95
CA ARG A 144 1.76 -3.06 -17.25
C ARG A 144 0.73 -3.91 -18.01
N ALA A 145 1.16 -4.56 -19.09
CA ALA A 145 0.25 -5.35 -19.93
C ALA A 145 -0.39 -6.52 -19.15
N GLU A 146 0.41 -7.22 -18.33
CA GLU A 146 -0.03 -8.38 -17.56
C GLU A 146 -0.91 -7.99 -16.36
N THR A 147 -0.62 -6.84 -15.74
CA THR A 147 -1.34 -6.39 -14.54
C THR A 147 -2.59 -5.55 -14.84
N LYS A 148 -2.75 -5.06 -16.08
CA LYS A 148 -3.90 -4.25 -16.51
C LYS A 148 -5.25 -4.95 -16.22
N PRO A 149 -5.50 -6.22 -16.59
CA PRO A 149 -6.76 -6.89 -16.29
C PRO A 149 -7.05 -6.99 -14.78
N VAL A 150 -6.00 -7.15 -13.96
CA VAL A 150 -6.14 -7.20 -12.49
C VAL A 150 -6.55 -5.84 -11.94
N MET A 151 -5.95 -4.75 -12.44
CA MET A 151 -6.33 -3.39 -12.02
C MET A 151 -7.76 -3.03 -12.48
N GLU A 152 -8.17 -3.48 -13.67
CA GLU A 152 -9.54 -3.32 -14.17
C GLU A 152 -10.58 -4.05 -13.32
N GLN A 153 -10.21 -5.20 -12.73
CA GLN A 153 -11.02 -5.89 -11.73
C GLN A 153 -11.02 -5.13 -10.40
N TRP A 154 -9.85 -4.70 -9.92
CA TRP A 154 -9.73 -4.03 -8.61
C TRP A 154 -10.49 -2.72 -8.53
N ILE A 155 -10.58 -1.96 -9.62
CA ILE A 155 -11.35 -0.72 -9.62
C ILE A 155 -12.87 -0.99 -9.51
N GLU A 156 -13.36 -2.20 -9.86
CA GLU A 156 -14.76 -2.64 -9.68
C GLU A 156 -15.01 -3.48 -8.42
N ASP A 157 -13.97 -3.74 -7.63
CA ASP A 157 -14.09 -4.58 -6.44
C ASP A 157 -15.12 -4.02 -5.46
N GLU A 158 -15.85 -4.88 -4.75
CA GLU A 158 -16.82 -4.47 -3.73
C GLU A 158 -16.13 -3.79 -2.53
N ASP A 159 -14.89 -4.17 -2.24
CA ASP A 159 -14.09 -3.58 -1.17
C ASP A 159 -13.49 -2.23 -1.59
N LEU A 160 -13.84 -1.17 -0.84
CA LEU A 160 -13.37 0.19 -1.13
C LEU A 160 -11.84 0.32 -1.05
N TRP A 161 -11.16 -0.47 -0.22
CA TRP A 161 -9.71 -0.40 -0.06
C TRP A 161 -8.99 -0.99 -1.27
N VAL A 162 -9.59 -2.00 -1.92
CA VAL A 162 -9.10 -2.53 -3.19
C VAL A 162 -9.28 -1.49 -4.31
N ARG A 163 -10.43 -0.83 -4.40
CA ARG A 163 -10.64 0.29 -5.35
C ARG A 163 -9.68 1.45 -5.09
N ARG A 164 -9.45 1.80 -3.81
CA ARG A 164 -8.46 2.81 -3.42
C ARG A 164 -7.06 2.42 -3.86
N ALA A 165 -6.66 1.16 -3.67
CA ALA A 165 -5.36 0.69 -4.12
C ALA A 165 -5.21 0.79 -5.64
N ALA A 166 -6.24 0.46 -6.43
CA ALA A 166 -6.25 0.64 -7.87
C ALA A 166 -6.03 2.11 -8.27
N LEU A 167 -6.77 3.04 -7.67
CA LEU A 167 -6.64 4.49 -7.91
C LEU A 167 -5.24 5.04 -7.58
N LEU A 168 -4.59 4.51 -6.54
CA LEU A 168 -3.28 5.00 -6.07
C LEU A 168 -2.08 4.21 -6.65
N SER A 169 -2.33 3.15 -7.42
CA SER A 169 -1.30 2.24 -7.93
C SER A 169 -0.30 2.88 -8.90
N GLN A 170 -0.64 4.04 -9.48
CA GLN A 170 0.21 4.77 -10.42
C GLN A 170 0.91 6.00 -9.82
N LEU A 171 0.75 6.24 -8.51
CA LEU A 171 1.42 7.37 -7.85
C LEU A 171 2.93 7.34 -8.11
N LYS A 172 3.49 8.51 -8.43
CA LYS A 172 4.92 8.74 -8.71
C LYS A 172 5.44 8.04 -9.96
N HIS A 173 4.58 7.53 -10.84
CA HIS A 173 5.01 7.02 -12.15
C HIS A 173 5.44 8.15 -13.10
N LYS A 174 5.06 9.41 -12.83
CA LYS A 174 5.44 10.59 -13.62
C LYS A 174 5.12 10.38 -15.11
N GLY A 175 6.10 10.55 -15.99
CA GLY A 175 5.93 10.40 -17.44
C GLY A 175 5.59 8.98 -17.88
N GLU A 176 5.74 7.99 -17.00
CA GLU A 176 5.40 6.59 -17.29
C GLU A 176 3.96 6.26 -16.87
N THR A 177 3.18 7.20 -16.33
CA THR A 177 1.77 6.99 -15.95
C THR A 177 0.93 6.64 -17.18
N ASP A 178 0.09 5.61 -17.07
CA ASP A 178 -0.95 5.32 -18.05
C ASP A 178 -2.11 6.30 -17.81
N GLU A 179 -2.08 7.40 -18.55
CA GLU A 179 -3.02 8.52 -18.44
C GLU A 179 -4.46 8.07 -18.71
N ALA A 180 -4.67 7.28 -19.75
CA ALA A 180 -5.99 6.79 -20.14
C ALA A 180 -6.60 5.95 -19.01
N GLN A 181 -5.83 5.01 -18.45
CA GLN A 181 -6.31 4.21 -17.32
C GLN A 181 -6.55 5.05 -16.07
N LEU A 182 -5.67 6.01 -15.76
CA LEU A 182 -5.84 6.90 -14.61
C LEU A 182 -7.17 7.68 -14.69
N PHE A 183 -7.43 8.31 -15.84
CA PHE A 183 -8.65 9.09 -16.06
C PHE A 183 -9.91 8.21 -16.10
N ASP A 184 -9.85 7.05 -16.74
CA ASP A 184 -10.94 6.05 -16.73
C ASP A 184 -11.31 5.66 -15.30
N PHE A 185 -10.32 5.29 -14.48
CA PHE A 185 -10.56 4.86 -13.10
C PHE A 185 -11.15 5.99 -12.25
N CYS A 186 -10.66 7.22 -12.42
CA CYS A 186 -11.21 8.39 -11.75
C CYS A 186 -12.68 8.62 -12.14
N LEU A 187 -13.03 8.47 -13.42
CA LEU A 187 -14.38 8.67 -13.92
C LEU A 187 -15.34 7.57 -13.44
N ARG A 188 -14.93 6.30 -13.52
CA ARG A 188 -15.73 5.14 -13.06
C ARG A 188 -16.09 5.24 -11.59
N ARG A 189 -15.24 5.87 -10.77
CA ARG A 189 -15.45 6.05 -9.32
C ARG A 189 -15.89 7.46 -8.94
N ALA A 190 -16.16 8.34 -9.91
CA ALA A 190 -16.52 9.75 -9.67
C ALA A 190 -17.76 9.90 -8.78
N GLY A 191 -18.73 9.01 -8.95
CA GLY A 191 -19.99 8.99 -8.20
C GLY A 191 -19.89 8.46 -6.77
N GLU A 192 -18.74 7.90 -6.36
CA GLU A 192 -18.60 7.36 -5.01
C GLU A 192 -18.73 8.44 -3.94
N LYS A 193 -19.44 8.10 -2.86
CA LYS A 193 -19.69 9.01 -1.74
C LYS A 193 -18.65 8.89 -0.62
N ASP A 194 -17.91 7.79 -0.60
CA ASP A 194 -16.90 7.51 0.43
C ASP A 194 -15.78 8.56 0.44
N PHE A 195 -15.36 8.94 1.65
CA PHE A 195 -14.33 9.96 1.85
C PHE A 195 -12.97 9.52 1.31
N PHE A 196 -12.56 8.27 1.56
CA PHE A 196 -11.26 7.76 1.16
C PHE A 196 -11.16 7.62 -0.35
N ILE A 197 -12.21 7.18 -1.04
CA ILE A 197 -12.21 7.11 -2.50
C ILE A 197 -12.13 8.51 -3.12
N ARG A 198 -12.94 9.46 -2.65
CA ARG A 198 -12.89 10.85 -3.14
C ARG A 198 -11.50 11.48 -2.95
N LYS A 199 -10.85 11.19 -1.82
CA LYS A 199 -9.46 11.60 -1.56
C LYS A 199 -8.46 10.90 -2.48
N ALA A 200 -8.67 9.62 -2.80
CA ALA A 200 -7.80 8.86 -3.68
C ALA A 200 -7.83 9.42 -5.10
N ILE A 201 -9.02 9.68 -5.66
CA ILE A 201 -9.20 10.32 -6.98
C ILE A 201 -8.44 11.66 -7.02
N GLY A 202 -8.71 12.53 -6.05
CA GLY A 202 -8.05 13.84 -5.99
C GLY A 202 -6.53 13.76 -5.82
N TRP A 203 -6.04 12.77 -5.07
CA TRP A 203 -4.60 12.57 -4.89
C TRP A 203 -3.93 12.03 -6.15
N ALA A 204 -4.51 11.04 -6.82
CA ALA A 204 -3.97 10.49 -8.06
C ALA A 204 -3.84 11.57 -9.14
N LEU A 205 -4.88 12.39 -9.33
CA LEU A 205 -4.86 13.55 -10.24
C LEU A 205 -3.82 14.60 -9.81
N ARG A 206 -3.77 14.94 -8.51
CA ARG A 206 -2.77 15.90 -7.99
C ARG A 206 -1.35 15.43 -8.22
N ASP A 207 -1.07 14.15 -7.99
CA ASP A 207 0.25 13.57 -8.22
C ASP A 207 0.63 13.66 -9.70
N TYR A 208 -0.29 13.32 -10.59
CA TYR A 208 -0.04 13.38 -12.03
C TYR A 208 0.12 14.81 -12.57
N SER A 209 -0.53 15.80 -11.94
CA SER A 209 -0.42 17.21 -12.33
C SER A 209 0.99 17.79 -12.23
N TRP A 210 1.89 17.16 -11.46
CA TRP A 210 3.31 17.53 -11.48
C TRP A 210 4.01 17.20 -12.80
N THR A 211 3.42 16.33 -13.62
CA THR A 211 4.00 15.89 -14.90
C THR A 211 3.20 16.38 -16.10
N ARG A 212 1.86 16.30 -16.05
CA ARG A 212 0.95 16.76 -17.12
C ARG A 212 -0.15 17.67 -16.54
N PRO A 213 0.20 18.89 -16.11
CA PRO A 213 -0.77 19.76 -15.43
C PRO A 213 -1.95 20.16 -16.34
N GLU A 214 -1.73 20.42 -17.63
CA GLU A 214 -2.78 20.77 -18.58
C GLU A 214 -3.75 19.59 -18.80
N ALA A 215 -3.25 18.37 -18.96
CA ALA A 215 -4.09 17.20 -19.12
C ALA A 215 -4.98 16.96 -17.90
N VAL A 216 -4.45 17.14 -16.68
CA VAL A 216 -5.24 17.04 -15.45
C VAL A 216 -6.28 18.15 -15.36
N ARG A 217 -5.92 19.39 -15.73
CA ARG A 217 -6.88 20.51 -15.79
C ARG A 217 -8.03 20.17 -16.75
N ASP A 218 -7.72 19.77 -17.97
CA ASP A 218 -8.71 19.50 -19.02
C ASP A 218 -9.60 18.30 -18.65
N PHE A 219 -9.05 17.26 -18.03
CA PHE A 219 -9.82 16.17 -17.46
C PHE A 219 -10.80 16.65 -16.38
N VAL A 220 -10.35 17.48 -15.43
CA VAL A 220 -11.22 17.98 -14.36
C VAL A 220 -12.35 18.85 -14.93
N VAL A 221 -12.05 19.73 -15.89
CA VAL A 221 -13.06 20.56 -16.58
C VAL A 221 -14.06 19.71 -17.34
N SER A 222 -13.60 18.73 -18.12
CA SER A 222 -14.49 17.82 -18.86
C SER A 222 -15.37 16.95 -17.95
N CYS A 223 -14.94 16.75 -16.69
CA CYS A 223 -15.70 16.05 -15.66
C CYS A 223 -16.55 16.96 -14.78
N HIS A 224 -16.80 18.21 -15.19
CA HIS A 224 -17.63 19.16 -14.46
C HIS A 224 -18.96 18.53 -14.02
N GLY A 225 -19.30 18.67 -12.73
CA GLY A 225 -20.50 18.10 -12.12
C GLY A 225 -20.46 16.58 -11.83
N LYS A 226 -19.46 15.84 -12.35
CA LYS A 226 -19.30 14.39 -12.09
C LYS A 226 -18.40 14.10 -10.89
N LEU A 227 -17.26 14.80 -10.80
CA LEU A 227 -16.34 14.65 -9.66
C LEU A 227 -16.89 15.34 -8.41
N SER A 228 -16.65 14.74 -7.25
CA SER A 228 -17.01 15.37 -5.99
C SER A 228 -16.24 16.69 -5.78
N PRO A 229 -16.83 17.70 -5.10
CA PRO A 229 -16.11 18.93 -4.76
C PRO A 229 -14.81 18.70 -3.98
N LEU A 230 -14.77 17.64 -3.16
CA LEU A 230 -13.56 17.22 -2.45
C LEU A 230 -12.45 16.76 -3.42
N SER A 231 -12.80 15.92 -4.39
CA SER A 231 -11.87 15.39 -5.39
C SER A 231 -11.28 16.50 -6.25
N VAL A 232 -12.14 17.42 -6.74
CA VAL A 232 -11.73 18.61 -7.50
C VAL A 232 -10.77 19.47 -6.67
N ARG A 233 -11.15 19.82 -5.44
CA ARG A 233 -10.32 20.65 -4.57
C ARG A 233 -8.94 20.03 -4.31
N GLU A 234 -8.87 18.71 -4.12
CA GLU A 234 -7.60 18.01 -3.92
C GLU A 234 -6.74 17.96 -5.19
N ALA A 235 -7.34 17.64 -6.34
CA ALA A 235 -6.67 17.60 -7.65
C ALA A 235 -6.03 18.96 -7.99
N CYS A 236 -6.79 20.04 -7.80
CA CYS A 236 -6.41 21.39 -8.21
C CYS A 236 -5.48 22.10 -7.21
N LYS A 237 -5.04 21.45 -6.13
CA LYS A 237 -4.08 22.05 -5.19
C LYS A 237 -2.78 22.45 -5.88
N GLN A 238 -2.29 21.60 -6.76
CA GLN A 238 -1.03 21.84 -7.45
C GLN A 238 -1.21 22.75 -8.67
N LEU A 239 -2.29 22.56 -9.43
CA LEU A 239 -2.66 23.42 -10.56
C LEU A 239 -2.74 24.90 -10.16
N ARG A 240 -3.38 25.21 -9.03
CA ARG A 240 -3.48 26.59 -8.51
C ARG A 240 -2.12 27.22 -8.21
N LYS A 241 -1.14 26.43 -7.73
CA LYS A 241 0.23 26.92 -7.51
C LYS A 241 0.97 27.20 -8.82
N MET A 242 0.53 26.58 -9.92
CA MET A 242 1.04 26.78 -11.28
C MET A 242 0.25 27.85 -12.06
N GLY A 243 -0.72 28.52 -11.43
CA GLY A 243 -1.57 29.51 -12.11
C GLY A 243 -2.65 28.92 -13.03
N LEU A 244 -2.86 27.60 -12.99
CA LEU A 244 -3.90 26.92 -13.76
C LEU A 244 -5.19 26.82 -12.95
N THR A 245 -6.25 27.45 -13.45
CA THR A 245 -7.59 27.41 -12.86
C THR A 245 -8.46 26.37 -13.57
N VAL A 246 -9.40 25.80 -12.82
CA VAL A 246 -10.52 25.04 -13.35
C VAL A 246 -11.75 25.86 -12.97
N GLU A 247 -12.39 26.47 -13.97
CA GLU A 247 -13.65 27.21 -13.82
C GLU A 247 -14.84 26.26 -13.95
#